data_AF-A0A7Y4DEL4-F1
#
_entry.id   AF-A0A7Y4DEL4-F1
#
_cell.length_a   1.000
_cell.length_b   1.000
_cell.length_c   1.000
_cell.angle_alpha   90.00
_cell.angle_beta   90.00
_cell.angle_gamma   90.00
#
_symmetry.space_group_name_H-M   'P 1'
#
loop_
_entity.id
_entity.type
_entity.pdbx_description
1 polymer ?
#
loop_
_entity_poly.entity_id
_entity_poly.type
_entity_poly.pdbx_seq_one_letter_code
_entity_poly.pdbx_strand_id
1 'polypeptide(L)'
;MFKIEDLLNNNFSSYPNEIRDYLESFSNNLREALKEELINCTVEKMLTNAKENEQVFKMQLINILNNGLKGYNSMSTKALLDLYLEIKNQKEFMELLEDVSKKLN
;
A
#
# COMPACT_ATOMS: atom_id res chain seq x y z
N MET A 1 38.17 -2.00 1.50
CA MET A 1 37.31 -0.89 1.03
C MET A 1 35.87 -1.35 1.18
N PHE A 2 35.00 -0.52 1.74
CA PHE A 2 33.58 -0.84 1.87
C PHE A 2 32.95 -1.01 0.49
N LYS A 3 32.16 -2.08 0.30
CA LYS A 3 31.44 -2.33 -0.94
C LYS A 3 29.96 -2.02 -0.74
N ILE A 4 29.41 -1.20 -1.63
CA ILE A 4 27.97 -0.89 -1.59
C ILE A 4 27.11 -2.15 -1.78
N GLU A 5 27.61 -3.14 -2.52
CA GLU A 5 26.96 -4.44 -2.72
C GLU A 5 26.77 -5.21 -1.41
N ASP A 6 27.71 -5.10 -0.47
CA ASP A 6 27.61 -5.76 0.84
C ASP A 6 26.47 -5.14 1.67
N LEU A 7 26.29 -3.83 1.58
CA LEU A 7 25.17 -3.11 2.20
C LEU A 7 23.83 -3.48 1.58
N LEU A 8 23.75 -3.52 0.25
CA LEU A 8 22.52 -3.84 -0.48
C LEU A 8 22.07 -5.29 -0.23
N ASN A 9 23.01 -6.21 0.00
CA ASN A 9 22.74 -7.61 0.25
C ASN A 9 22.73 -7.99 1.74
N ASN A 10 22.91 -7.03 2.65
CA ASN A 10 23.08 -7.27 4.09
C ASN A 10 24.15 -8.33 4.41
N ASN A 11 25.28 -8.31 3.70
CA ASN A 11 26.37 -9.27 3.88
C ASN A 11 27.62 -8.60 4.45
N PHE A 12 27.79 -8.66 5.77
CA PHE A 12 28.92 -8.06 6.48
C PHE A 12 29.88 -9.10 7.08
N SER A 13 29.81 -10.35 6.61
CA SER A 13 30.61 -11.47 7.12
C SER A 13 32.12 -11.26 7.00
N SER A 14 32.55 -10.53 5.97
CA SER A 14 33.96 -10.21 5.69
C SER A 14 34.52 -9.06 6.53
N TYR A 15 33.67 -8.39 7.33
CA TYR A 15 34.04 -7.22 8.14
C TYR A 15 34.36 -7.62 9.59
N PRO A 16 35.26 -6.89 10.27
CA PRO A 16 35.53 -7.07 11.69
C PRO A 16 34.27 -6.93 12.55
N ASN A 17 34.19 -7.68 13.65
CA ASN A 17 33.00 -7.73 14.51
C ASN A 17 32.55 -6.34 14.98
N GLU A 18 33.48 -5.49 15.43
CA GLU A 18 33.18 -4.11 15.87
C GLU A 18 32.53 -3.25 14.79
N ILE A 19 32.85 -3.50 13.51
CA ILE A 19 32.31 -2.77 12.36
C ILE A 19 31.00 -3.41 11.89
N ARG A 20 30.84 -4.73 12.09
CA ARG A 20 29.64 -5.48 11.69
C ARG A 20 28.39 -4.95 12.39
N ASP A 21 28.44 -4.78 13.70
CA ASP A 21 27.30 -4.29 14.49
C ASP A 21 26.83 -2.90 14.03
N TYR A 22 27.80 -2.03 13.71
CA TYR A 22 27.54 -0.72 13.11
C TYR A 22 26.88 -0.85 11.74
N LEU A 23 27.43 -1.68 10.84
CA LEU A 23 26.91 -1.84 9.48
C LEU A 23 25.52 -2.46 9.44
N GLU A 24 25.23 -3.42 10.32
CA GLU A 24 23.89 -3.99 10.48
C GLU A 24 22.89 -2.94 10.94
N SER A 25 23.24 -2.16 11.97
CA SER A 25 22.42 -1.07 12.47
C SER A 25 22.19 0.01 11.41
N PHE A 26 23.25 0.39 10.70
CA PHE A 26 23.18 1.34 9.60
C PHE A 26 22.29 0.84 8.46
N SER A 27 22.42 -0.42 8.06
CA SER A 27 21.60 -1.00 6.99
C SER A 27 20.11 -1.02 7.34
N ASN A 28 19.79 -1.38 8.58
CA ASN A 28 18.41 -1.32 9.08
C ASN A 28 17.87 0.12 9.05
N ASN A 29 18.65 1.10 9.55
CA ASN A 29 18.25 2.51 9.52
C ASN A 29 18.08 3.03 8.09
N LEU A 30 18.97 2.66 7.17
CA LEU A 30 18.86 3.01 5.75
C LEU A 30 17.59 2.42 5.15
N ARG A 31 17.26 1.16 5.47
CA ARG A 31 16.02 0.52 5.00
C ARG A 31 14.78 1.25 5.48
N GLU A 32 14.73 1.68 6.74
CA GLU A 32 13.60 2.46 7.25
C GLU A 32 13.54 3.86 6.62
N ALA A 33 14.67 4.55 6.47
CA ALA A 33 14.73 5.84 5.80
C ALA A 33 14.26 5.76 4.33
N LEU A 34 14.66 4.71 3.60
CA LEU A 34 14.20 4.48 2.23
C LEU A 34 12.69 4.24 2.16
N LYS A 35 12.11 3.50 3.11
CA LYS A 35 10.65 3.31 3.16
C LYS A 35 9.94 4.64 3.39
N GLU A 36 10.41 5.43 4.35
CA GLU A 36 9.84 6.74 4.67
C GLU A 36 9.88 7.68 3.46
N GLU A 37 11.03 7.76 2.78
CA GLU A 37 11.20 8.57 1.59
C GLU A 37 10.25 8.14 0.44
N LEU A 38 10.14 6.83 0.21
CA LEU A 38 9.23 6.29 -0.80
C LEU A 38 7.75 6.56 -0.46
N ILE A 39 7.39 6.50 0.82
CA ILE A 39 6.05 6.88 1.30
C ILE A 39 5.80 8.36 1.02
N ASN A 40 6.73 9.24 1.40
CA ASN A 40 6.61 10.69 1.22
C ASN A 40 6.45 11.06 -0.26
N CYS A 41 7.33 10.53 -1.13
CA CYS A 41 7.24 10.71 -2.58
C CYS A 41 5.87 10.27 -3.14
N THR A 42 5.34 9.15 -2.65
CA THR A 42 4.03 8.63 -3.08
C THR A 42 2.90 9.53 -2.61
N VAL A 43 2.94 9.98 -1.35
CA VAL A 43 1.96 10.90 -0.76
C VAL A 43 1.93 12.22 -1.51
N GLU A 44 3.09 12.83 -1.74
CA GLU A 44 3.20 14.09 -2.50
C GLU A 44 2.62 13.94 -3.90
N LYS A 45 2.98 12.86 -4.61
CA LYS A 45 2.43 12.58 -5.94
C LYS A 45 0.91 12.43 -5.93
N MET A 46 0.35 11.72 -4.95
CA MET A 46 -1.09 11.56 -4.81
C MET A 46 -1.79 12.89 -4.50
N LEU A 47 -1.21 13.72 -3.62
CA LEU A 47 -1.75 15.04 -3.29
C LEU A 47 -1.71 15.99 -4.49
N THR A 48 -0.64 15.97 -5.28
CA THR A 48 -0.54 16.73 -6.53
C THR A 48 -1.59 16.27 -7.53
N ASN A 49 -1.72 14.96 -7.74
CA ASN A 49 -2.75 14.41 -8.63
C ASN A 49 -4.16 14.75 -8.15
N ALA A 50 -4.42 14.75 -6.84
CA ALA A 50 -5.73 15.14 -6.30
C ALA A 50 -6.11 16.59 -6.67
N LYS A 51 -5.12 17.48 -6.83
CA LYS A 51 -5.33 18.88 -7.21
C LYS A 51 -5.37 19.09 -8.73
N GLU A 52 -4.49 18.40 -9.46
CA GLU A 52 -4.19 18.73 -10.87
C GLU A 52 -4.70 17.68 -11.86
N ASN A 53 -4.93 16.44 -11.41
CA ASN A 53 -5.33 15.33 -12.27
C ASN A 53 -6.23 14.32 -11.53
N GLU A 54 -7.49 14.70 -11.36
CA GLU A 54 -8.50 13.93 -10.63
C GLU A 54 -8.63 12.48 -11.12
N GLN A 55 -8.51 12.24 -12.43
CA GLN A 55 -8.63 10.90 -13.00
C GLN A 55 -7.47 10.00 -12.57
N VAL A 56 -6.24 10.51 -12.63
CA VAL A 56 -5.06 9.76 -12.16
C VAL A 56 -5.16 9.51 -10.66
N PHE A 57 -5.60 10.50 -9.87
CA PHE A 57 -5.83 10.32 -8.44
C PHE A 57 -6.88 9.22 -8.17
N LYS A 58 -8.03 9.25 -8.86
CA LYS A 58 -9.08 8.22 -8.74
C LYS A 58 -8.54 6.83 -9.08
N MET A 59 -7.78 6.69 -10.17
CA MET A 59 -7.18 5.42 -10.55
C MET A 59 -6.22 4.89 -9.47
N GLN A 60 -5.38 5.76 -8.90
CA GLN A 60 -4.47 5.38 -7.81
C GLN A 60 -5.24 4.94 -6.57
N LEU A 61 -6.28 5.68 -6.17
CA LEU A 61 -7.12 5.35 -5.03
C LEU A 61 -7.88 4.03 -5.23
N ILE A 62 -8.47 3.82 -6.41
CA ILE A 62 -9.14 2.55 -6.77
C ILE A 62 -8.16 1.39 -6.66
N ASN A 63 -6.93 1.55 -7.14
CA ASN A 63 -5.92 0.49 -7.03
C ASN A 63 -5.57 0.17 -5.57
N ILE A 64 -5.44 1.19 -4.71
CA ILE A 64 -5.18 0.99 -3.27
C ILE A 64 -6.36 0.27 -2.60
N LEU A 65 -7.60 0.71 -2.88
CA LEU A 65 -8.80 0.12 -2.30
C LEU A 65 -9.03 -1.33 -2.75
N ASN A 66 -8.67 -1.68 -3.99
CA ASN A 66 -8.87 -3.04 -4.50
C ASN A 66 -7.70 -3.98 -4.16
N ASN A 67 -6.46 -3.50 -4.23
CA ASN A 67 -5.25 -4.34 -4.23
C ASN A 67 -4.29 -4.08 -3.05
N GLY A 68 -4.61 -3.14 -2.16
CA GLY A 68 -3.81 -2.90 -0.94
C GLY A 68 -3.82 -4.08 0.03
N LEU A 69 -3.11 -3.95 1.15
CA LEU A 69 -2.98 -5.01 2.18
C LEU A 69 -4.33 -5.54 2.69
N LYS A 70 -5.35 -4.66 2.76
CA LYS A 70 -6.75 -5.00 3.06
C LYS A 70 -7.64 -4.60 1.88
N GLY A 71 -7.20 -4.90 0.66
CA GLY A 71 -7.92 -4.52 -0.55
C GLY A 71 -9.19 -5.35 -0.75
N TYR A 72 -10.21 -4.78 -1.37
CA TYR A 72 -11.51 -5.39 -1.60
C TYR A 72 -11.43 -6.73 -2.37
N ASN A 73 -10.45 -6.90 -3.25
CA ASN A 73 -10.27 -8.16 -3.99
C ASN A 73 -9.85 -9.33 -3.10
N SER A 74 -9.27 -9.05 -1.92
CA SER A 74 -8.87 -10.06 -0.94
C SER A 74 -9.95 -10.37 0.10
N MET A 75 -11.03 -9.58 0.14
CA MET A 75 -12.09 -9.72 1.13
C MET A 75 -13.12 -10.78 0.72
N SER A 76 -13.70 -11.46 1.72
CA SER A 76 -14.89 -12.29 1.47
C SER A 76 -16.10 -11.42 1.17
N THR A 77 -17.10 -11.97 0.47
CA THR A 77 -18.37 -11.26 0.22
C THR A 77 -19.03 -10.79 1.51
N LYS A 78 -18.94 -11.57 2.60
CA LYS A 78 -19.46 -11.18 3.90
C LYS A 78 -18.74 -9.96 4.46
N ALA A 79 -17.41 -9.93 4.40
CA ALA A 79 -16.63 -8.77 4.85
C ALA A 79 -16.93 -7.52 4.00
N LEU A 80 -17.11 -7.67 2.69
CA LEU A 80 -17.51 -6.56 1.81
C LEU A 80 -18.92 -6.03 2.15
N LEU A 81 -19.86 -6.94 2.44
CA LEU A 81 -21.21 -6.55 2.85
C LEU A 81 -21.19 -5.83 4.20
N ASP A 82 -20.42 -6.32 5.17
CA ASP A 82 -20.31 -5.70 6.48
C ASP A 82 -19.73 -4.28 6.35
N LEU A 83 -18.64 -4.12 5.59
CA LEU A 83 -18.07 -2.80 5.28
C LEU A 83 -19.05 -1.89 4.52
N TYR A 84 -19.79 -2.43 3.56
CA TYR A 84 -20.81 -1.67 2.83
C TYR A 84 -21.86 -1.14 3.80
N LEU A 85 -22.37 -1.97 4.71
CA LEU A 85 -23.41 -1.61 5.67
C LEU A 85 -22.93 -0.68 6.80
N GLU A 86 -21.62 -0.54 7.00
CA GLU A 86 -21.05 0.51 7.86
C GLU A 86 -21.16 1.91 7.22
N ILE A 87 -21.15 1.98 5.88
CA ILE A 87 -21.14 3.23 5.11
C ILE A 87 -22.54 3.56 4.56
N LYS A 88 -23.31 2.53 4.22
CA LYS A 88 -24.58 2.56 3.50
C LYS A 88 -25.64 1.83 4.31
N ASN A 89 -26.90 2.21 4.15
CA ASN A 89 -27.97 1.54 4.90
C ASN A 89 -28.53 0.31 4.16
N GLN A 90 -29.37 -0.46 4.86
CA GLN A 90 -29.99 -1.66 4.31
C GLN A 90 -30.87 -1.39 3.08
N LYS A 91 -31.53 -0.23 3.00
CA LYS A 91 -32.36 0.12 1.84
C LYS A 91 -31.49 0.28 0.59
N GLU A 92 -30.36 1.00 0.70
CA GLU A 92 -29.39 1.14 -0.39
C GLU A 92 -28.80 -0.21 -0.82
N PHE A 93 -28.60 -1.14 0.14
CA PHE A 93 -28.19 -2.49 -0.18
C PHE A 93 -29.25 -3.27 -0.98
N MET A 94 -30.53 -3.13 -0.64
CA MET A 94 -31.62 -3.75 -1.42
C MET A 94 -31.68 -3.19 -2.84
N GLU A 95 -31.50 -1.88 -3.02
CA GLU A 95 -31.42 -1.24 -4.34
C GLU A 95 -30.23 -1.79 -5.16
N LEU A 96 -29.06 -2.00 -4.52
CA LEU A 96 -27.91 -2.65 -5.15
C LEU A 96 -28.24 -4.07 -5.62
N LEU A 97 -28.96 -4.87 -4.82
CA LEU A 97 -29.36 -6.23 -5.20
C LEU A 97 -30.30 -6.23 -6.41
N GLU A 98 -31.27 -5.30 -6.45
CA GLU A 98 -32.15 -5.13 -7.61
C GLU A 98 -31.36 -4.80 -8.87
N ASP A 99 -30.40 -3.89 -8.78
CA ASP A 99 -29.56 -3.49 -9.92
C ASP A 99 -28.63 -4.62 -10.40
N VAL A 100 -28.13 -5.45 -9.48
CA VAL A 100 -27.40 -6.67 -9.84
C VAL A 100 -28.34 -7.65 -10.55
N SER A 101 -29.56 -7.85 -10.04
CA SER A 101 -30.55 -8.74 -10.67
C SER A 101 -30.94 -8.28 -12.07
N LYS A 102 -31.10 -6.98 -12.31
CA LYS A 102 -31.44 -6.43 -13.64
C LYS A 102 -30.36 -6.71 -14.68
N LYS A 103 -29.09 -6.81 -14.28
CA LYS A 103 -27.97 -7.08 -15.20
C LYS A 103 -27.90 -8.55 -15.65
N LEU A 104 -28.66 -9.43 -15.03
CA LEU A 104 -28.72 -10.85 -15.36
C LEU A 104 -29.86 -11.18 -16.33
N ASN A 105 -30.79 -10.25 -16.55
CA ASN A 105 -31.93 -10.36 -17.45
C ASN A 105 -31.70 -9.53 -18.72
#